data_AF-A0A432ZFI7-F1
#
_entry.id   AF-A0A432ZFI7-F1
#
_cell.length_a   1.000
_cell.length_b   1.000
_cell.length_c   1.000
_cell.angle_alpha   90.00
_cell.angle_beta   90.00
_cell.angle_gamma   90.00
#
_symmetry.space_group_name_H-M   'P 1'
#
loop_
_entity.id
_entity.type
_entity.pdbx_description
1 polymer ?
#
loop_
_entity_poly.entity_id
_entity_poly.type
_entity_poly.pdbx_seq_one_letter_code
_entity_poly.pdbx_strand_id
1 'polypeptide(L)'
;MRGLVGLVATLLLAFSAGASAQIYKHCDKDGNCRYSDQPTQDAEKVEVETVVSEFTTARKTTPEQADAAASQVITSDGLDAVEANAYILSPSQKETIRANDGRFDVSWGADIIGLASQPIYQLWVDGKMAYSGPLTQVTLNNVDRGERRLQVRVTAADGTELARSDVTVVYVMRASVINPAGAAQNGS
;
A
#
# COMPACT_ATOMS: atom_id res chain seq x y z
N MET A 1 4.56 69.11 -16.59
CA MET A 1 3.74 68.00 -16.07
C MET A 1 4.55 66.72 -16.16
N ARG A 2 5.40 66.52 -15.16
CA ARG A 2 6.30 65.37 -14.98
C ARG A 2 5.77 64.66 -13.75
N GLY A 3 5.40 63.39 -13.83
CA GLY A 3 5.08 62.61 -12.63
C GLY A 3 3.76 61.84 -12.61
N LEU A 4 3.13 61.53 -13.75
CA LEU A 4 1.96 60.64 -13.73
C LEU A 4 1.95 59.60 -14.86
N VAL A 5 3.12 59.29 -15.41
CA VAL A 5 3.35 58.13 -16.30
C VAL A 5 3.97 56.95 -15.53
N GLY A 6 4.35 57.15 -14.25
CA GLY A 6 5.03 56.15 -13.44
C GLY A 6 4.14 55.31 -12.50
N LEU A 7 2.81 55.50 -12.52
CA LEU A 7 1.91 54.88 -11.52
C LEU A 7 1.09 53.69 -12.05
N VAL A 8 1.24 53.32 -13.33
CA VAL A 8 0.49 52.20 -13.96
C VAL A 8 1.37 50.98 -14.21
N ALA A 9 2.69 51.07 -13.99
CA ALA A 9 3.65 50.00 -14.31
C ALA A 9 4.13 49.16 -13.11
N THR A 10 3.61 49.39 -11.90
CA THR A 10 4.20 48.80 -10.66
C THR A 10 3.22 47.99 -9.81
N LEU A 11 2.10 47.54 -10.39
CA LEU A 11 1.16 46.65 -9.69
C LEU A 11 0.80 45.44 -10.58
N LEU A 12 1.82 44.82 -11.17
CA LEU A 12 1.71 43.55 -11.90
C LEU A 12 2.65 42.48 -11.34
N LEU A 13 2.92 42.53 -10.03
CA LEU A 13 3.70 41.52 -9.31
C LEU A 13 3.01 41.14 -8.00
N ALA A 14 1.91 40.40 -8.11
CA ALA A 14 1.38 39.61 -7.00
C ALA A 14 1.58 38.12 -7.34
N PHE A 15 2.80 37.71 -7.01
CA PHE A 15 3.35 36.37 -6.84
C PHE A 15 2.32 35.23 -6.76
N SER A 16 2.37 34.37 -7.78
CA SER A 16 1.90 33.00 -7.77
C SER A 16 2.80 32.13 -6.87
N ALA A 17 2.24 31.55 -5.81
CA ALA A 17 2.88 30.53 -4.99
C ALA A 17 1.81 29.51 -4.55
N GLY A 18 1.94 28.18 -4.73
CA GLY A 18 2.90 27.37 -5.46
C GLY A 18 2.27 25.97 -5.53
N ALA A 19 2.01 25.48 -6.74
CA ALA A 19 1.66 24.08 -6.95
C ALA A 19 2.98 23.31 -7.14
N SER A 20 3.22 22.33 -6.27
CA SER A 20 4.41 21.50 -6.36
C SER A 20 4.08 20.09 -5.87
N ALA A 21 3.35 19.33 -6.68
CA ALA A 21 3.34 17.88 -6.57
C ALA A 21 4.72 17.37 -7.02
N GLN A 22 5.62 17.15 -6.07
CA GLN A 22 6.96 16.61 -6.36
C GLN A 22 6.86 15.09 -6.48
N ILE A 23 6.77 14.61 -7.72
CA ILE A 23 6.95 13.19 -8.05
C ILE A 23 8.46 12.98 -8.30
N TYR A 24 9.09 12.15 -7.48
CA TYR A 24 10.49 11.79 -7.66
C TYR A 24 10.63 10.49 -8.45
N LYS A 25 11.32 10.56 -9.59
CA LYS A 25 11.75 9.42 -10.40
C LYS A 25 13.26 9.26 -10.22
N HIS A 26 13.69 8.09 -9.74
CA HIS A 26 15.11 7.74 -9.69
C HIS A 26 15.45 6.88 -10.91
N CYS A 27 16.49 7.27 -11.65
CA CYS A 27 17.05 6.51 -12.77
C CYS A 27 18.44 6.03 -12.36
N ASP A 28 18.80 4.80 -12.70
CA ASP A 28 20.16 4.31 -12.49
C ASP A 28 21.11 4.82 -13.59
N LYS A 29 22.40 4.81 -13.24
CA LYS A 29 23.56 5.21 -14.06
C LYS A 29 23.85 4.30 -15.25
N ASP A 30 23.06 3.24 -15.44
CA ASP A 30 23.22 2.24 -16.50
C ASP A 30 22.10 2.35 -17.56
N GLY A 31 21.29 3.41 -17.51
CA GLY A 31 20.37 3.80 -18.59
C GLY A 31 19.12 2.92 -18.76
N ASN A 32 18.88 1.97 -17.86
CA ASN A 32 17.76 1.04 -17.97
C ASN A 32 16.51 1.54 -17.23
N CYS A 33 15.84 2.50 -17.85
CA CYS A 33 14.45 2.82 -17.51
C CYS A 33 13.52 1.77 -18.14
N ARG A 34 12.92 0.87 -17.35
CA ARG A 34 11.89 -0.06 -17.84
C ARG A 34 10.50 0.33 -17.34
N TYR A 35 9.63 0.69 -18.28
CA TYR A 35 8.19 0.88 -18.16
C TYR A 35 7.53 0.13 -19.34
N SER A 36 6.64 -0.82 -19.06
CA SER A 36 5.68 -1.49 -19.98
C SER A 36 4.73 -2.32 -19.10
N ASP A 37 3.44 -2.56 -19.39
CA ASP A 37 2.83 -2.84 -20.69
C ASP A 37 1.47 -2.18 -20.93
N GLN A 38 1.17 -2.02 -22.21
CA GLN A 38 -0.07 -1.51 -22.79
C GLN A 38 -1.33 -2.22 -22.25
N PRO A 39 -2.49 -1.53 -22.21
CA PRO A 39 -3.76 -2.19 -21.98
C PRO A 39 -4.09 -3.10 -23.17
N THR A 40 -4.27 -4.40 -22.90
CA THR A 40 -4.97 -5.27 -23.85
C THR A 40 -6.43 -4.84 -23.91
N GLN A 41 -6.94 -4.54 -25.11
CA GLN A 41 -8.38 -4.41 -25.35
C GLN A 41 -9.07 -5.70 -24.86
N ASP A 42 -10.20 -5.54 -24.17
CA ASP A 42 -11.07 -6.58 -23.57
C ASP A 42 -10.74 -7.07 -22.15
N ALA A 43 -10.56 -6.15 -21.22
CA ALA A 43 -10.73 -6.44 -19.80
C ALA A 43 -11.90 -5.62 -19.22
N GLU A 44 -13.01 -6.31 -18.95
CA GLU A 44 -14.08 -5.78 -18.11
C GLU A 44 -13.50 -5.48 -16.72
N LYS A 45 -13.51 -4.20 -16.34
CA LYS A 45 -13.03 -3.73 -15.05
C LYS A 45 -14.07 -4.13 -14.00
N VAL A 46 -14.00 -5.37 -13.53
CA VAL A 46 -14.76 -5.79 -12.35
C VAL A 46 -14.04 -5.21 -11.15
N GLU A 47 -14.62 -4.17 -10.55
CA GLU A 47 -14.13 -3.60 -9.30
C GLU A 47 -14.56 -4.52 -8.16
N VAL A 48 -13.65 -5.41 -7.74
CA VAL A 48 -13.93 -6.35 -6.67
C VAL A 48 -13.58 -5.70 -5.33
N GLU A 49 -14.55 -5.67 -4.42
CA GLU A 49 -14.36 -5.19 -3.06
C GLU A 49 -13.67 -6.29 -2.22
N THR A 50 -12.51 -5.96 -1.66
CA THR A 50 -11.73 -6.85 -0.79
C THR A 50 -12.48 -7.05 0.52
N VAL A 51 -12.84 -8.29 0.86
CA VAL A 51 -13.51 -8.63 2.12
C VAL A 51 -12.49 -9.22 3.10
N VAL A 52 -12.52 -8.85 4.37
CA VAL A 52 -11.55 -9.33 5.37
C VAL A 52 -12.22 -10.23 6.40
N SER A 53 -11.51 -11.30 6.81
CA SER A 53 -11.92 -12.18 7.91
C SER A 53 -10.87 -12.19 9.02
N GLU A 54 -11.34 -12.18 10.27
CA GLU A 54 -10.50 -12.19 11.47
C GLU A 54 -10.01 -13.61 11.81
N PHE A 55 -8.80 -13.72 12.37
CA PHE A 55 -8.32 -14.94 13.00
C PHE A 55 -8.26 -14.79 14.53
N THR A 56 -8.61 -15.86 15.25
CA THR A 56 -8.22 -16.05 16.66
C THR A 56 -6.84 -16.68 16.71
N THR A 57 -5.82 -15.93 17.12
CA THR A 57 -4.40 -16.35 17.05
C THR A 57 -4.06 -17.50 18.01
N ALA A 58 -3.48 -18.59 17.48
CA ALA A 58 -2.60 -19.48 18.25
C ALA A 58 -1.15 -19.13 17.89
N ARG A 59 -0.38 -18.62 18.86
CA ARG A 59 0.98 -18.11 18.69
C ARG A 59 1.93 -19.22 18.22
N LYS A 60 2.50 -19.10 17.03
CA LYS A 60 3.69 -19.85 16.61
C LYS A 60 4.85 -18.87 16.48
N THR A 61 5.85 -19.06 17.31
CA THR A 61 7.16 -18.40 17.25
C THR A 61 8.09 -19.25 16.40
N THR A 62 8.75 -18.68 15.39
CA THR A 62 10.05 -19.12 14.83
C THR A 62 10.64 -17.93 14.04
N PRO A 63 11.98 -17.72 14.03
CA PRO A 63 12.55 -16.38 13.87
C PRO A 63 13.23 -16.08 12.53
N GLU A 64 13.51 -14.78 12.40
CA GLU A 64 14.56 -14.07 11.64
C GLU A 64 14.48 -14.02 10.12
N GLN A 65 14.11 -12.84 9.59
CA GLN A 65 14.48 -12.43 8.25
C GLN A 65 14.72 -10.92 8.13
N ALA A 66 15.96 -10.63 7.75
CA ALA A 66 16.54 -9.54 6.96
C ALA A 66 15.91 -8.12 6.98
N ASP A 67 16.78 -7.17 7.34
CA ASP A 67 16.63 -5.71 7.27
C ASP A 67 15.66 -5.21 6.18
N ALA A 68 14.48 -4.79 6.63
CA ALA A 68 13.66 -3.81 5.91
C ALA A 68 13.85 -2.47 6.62
N ALA A 69 14.40 -1.49 5.90
CA ALA A 69 14.61 -0.14 6.40
C ALA A 69 13.26 0.60 6.50
N ALA A 70 12.53 0.37 7.58
CA ALA A 70 11.21 0.92 7.80
C ALA A 70 11.25 2.43 8.07
N SER A 71 10.33 3.17 7.44
CA SER A 71 10.22 4.63 7.53
C SER A 71 9.74 5.07 8.92
N GLN A 72 10.59 5.81 9.65
CA GLN A 72 10.24 6.46 10.91
C GLN A 72 9.54 7.80 10.64
N VAL A 73 8.32 7.99 11.15
CA VAL A 73 7.70 9.32 11.22
C VAL A 73 7.73 9.73 12.68
N ILE A 74 8.63 10.67 13.01
CA ILE A 74 8.64 11.32 14.33
C ILE A 74 7.60 12.43 14.28
N THR A 75 6.48 12.27 14.97
CA THR A 75 5.53 13.36 15.20
C THR A 75 6.08 14.27 16.29
N SER A 76 6.79 15.31 15.88
CA SER A 76 7.25 16.39 16.77
C SER A 76 6.14 17.43 16.92
N ASP A 77 5.48 17.46 18.08
CA ASP A 77 5.04 18.70 18.72
C ASP A 77 4.60 18.40 20.18
N GLY A 78 5.52 18.66 21.12
CA GLY A 78 5.29 18.94 22.53
C GLY A 78 4.24 18.12 23.31
N LEU A 79 4.63 16.91 23.76
CA LEU A 79 4.24 16.15 24.96
C LEU A 79 4.47 14.68 24.62
N ASP A 80 5.42 14.02 25.31
CA ASP A 80 5.79 12.59 25.17
C ASP A 80 5.76 12.07 23.72
N ALA A 81 6.84 12.33 22.96
CA ALA A 81 6.94 11.89 21.58
C ALA A 81 6.75 10.36 21.49
N VAL A 82 5.66 9.92 20.88
CA VAL A 82 5.40 8.51 20.59
C VAL A 82 6.34 8.10 19.46
N GLU A 83 7.20 7.13 19.73
CA GLU A 83 8.04 6.50 18.70
C GLU A 83 7.34 5.25 18.20
N ALA A 84 7.14 5.15 16.88
CA ALA A 84 6.48 4.00 16.28
C ALA A 84 7.13 3.59 14.96
N ASN A 85 7.19 2.28 14.74
CA ASN A 85 7.59 1.65 13.49
C ASN A 85 6.57 0.55 13.13
N ALA A 86 6.39 0.26 11.85
CA ALA A 86 5.50 -0.79 11.38
C ALA A 86 6.08 -1.49 10.14
N TYR A 87 5.84 -2.80 10.04
CA TYR A 87 6.35 -3.63 8.94
C TYR A 87 5.42 -4.81 8.67
N ILE A 88 5.31 -5.20 7.40
CA ILE A 88 4.58 -6.42 6.99
C ILE A 88 5.53 -7.61 7.12
N LEU A 89 5.09 -8.64 7.84
CA LEU A 89 5.84 -9.88 8.10
C LEU A 89 5.60 -10.91 6.99
N SER A 90 4.35 -11.03 6.54
CA SER A 90 3.94 -11.89 5.45
C SER A 90 2.71 -11.29 4.78
N PRO A 91 2.57 -11.38 3.45
CA PRO A 91 3.55 -11.90 2.49
C PRO A 91 4.82 -11.04 2.39
N SER A 92 5.89 -11.62 1.85
CA SER A 92 7.17 -10.97 1.62
C SER A 92 7.17 -10.11 0.36
N GLN A 93 8.16 -9.23 0.22
CA GLN A 93 8.27 -8.34 -0.93
C GLN A 93 8.43 -9.12 -2.25
N LYS A 94 7.57 -8.79 -3.22
CA LYS A 94 7.44 -9.44 -4.54
C LYS A 94 7.05 -10.92 -4.48
N GLU A 95 6.47 -11.38 -3.38
CA GLU A 95 6.00 -12.75 -3.26
C GLU A 95 4.90 -13.06 -4.29
N THR A 96 4.98 -14.24 -4.89
CA THR A 96 3.93 -14.75 -5.79
C THR A 96 2.98 -15.64 -5.01
N ILE A 97 1.74 -15.20 -4.87
CA ILE A 97 0.71 -15.86 -4.07
C ILE A 97 -0.25 -16.59 -4.99
N ARG A 98 -0.36 -17.91 -4.84
CA ARG A 98 -1.38 -18.70 -5.53
C ARG A 98 -2.66 -18.71 -4.71
N ALA A 99 -3.62 -17.86 -5.09
CA ALA A 99 -4.90 -17.69 -4.41
C ALA A 99 -6.03 -17.77 -5.44
N ASN A 100 -6.49 -18.99 -5.76
CA ASN A 100 -7.49 -19.23 -6.81
C ASN A 100 -8.83 -18.53 -6.55
N ASP A 101 -9.19 -18.38 -5.27
CA ASP A 101 -10.36 -17.68 -4.75
C ASP A 101 -10.04 -16.22 -4.31
N GLY A 102 -8.81 -15.75 -4.56
CA GLY A 102 -8.35 -14.44 -4.09
C GLY A 102 -8.18 -14.36 -2.58
N ARG A 103 -8.05 -15.50 -1.89
CA ARG A 103 -7.85 -15.57 -0.44
C ARG A 103 -6.39 -15.77 -0.05
N PHE A 104 -5.86 -14.90 0.81
CA PHE A 104 -4.55 -15.08 1.43
C PHE A 104 -4.41 -14.27 2.72
N ASP A 105 -3.47 -14.69 3.55
CA ASP A 105 -3.22 -14.07 4.85
C ASP A 105 -2.19 -12.95 4.75
N VAL A 106 -2.40 -11.91 5.54
CA VAL A 106 -1.44 -10.82 5.74
C VAL A 106 -1.19 -10.66 7.23
N SER A 107 0.06 -10.66 7.64
CA SER A 107 0.51 -10.45 9.02
C SER A 107 1.56 -9.35 9.09
N TRP A 108 1.59 -8.62 10.20
CA TRP A 108 2.47 -7.48 10.41
C TRP A 108 2.91 -7.35 11.86
N GLY A 109 3.96 -6.56 12.07
CA GLY A 109 4.45 -6.15 13.38
C GLY A 109 4.51 -4.64 13.49
N ALA A 110 4.61 -4.15 14.73
CA ALA A 110 4.90 -2.76 15.02
C ALA A 110 5.65 -2.66 16.35
N ASP A 111 6.67 -1.79 16.37
CA ASP A 111 7.41 -1.42 17.57
C ASP A 111 6.91 -0.04 18.00
N ILE A 112 6.39 0.08 19.22
CA ILE A 112 5.75 1.32 19.71
C ILE A 112 6.21 1.61 21.13
N ILE A 113 6.70 2.83 21.35
CA ILE A 113 7.16 3.33 22.64
C ILE A 113 6.39 4.61 22.98
N GLY A 114 5.90 4.71 24.21
CA GLY A 114 5.23 5.92 24.72
C GLY A 114 3.73 6.03 24.38
N LEU A 115 3.13 5.05 23.70
CA LEU A 115 1.69 5.06 23.44
C LEU A 115 0.90 4.54 24.66
N ALA A 116 0.07 5.40 25.25
CA ALA A 116 -0.75 5.04 26.42
C ALA A 116 -1.97 4.17 26.07
N SER A 117 -2.46 4.24 24.83
CA SER A 117 -3.64 3.50 24.34
C SER A 117 -3.25 2.26 23.53
N GLN A 118 -4.21 1.35 23.32
CA GLN A 118 -4.03 0.27 22.34
C GLN A 118 -3.92 0.87 20.92
N PRO A 119 -2.88 0.55 20.14
CA PRO A 119 -2.80 0.95 18.73
C PRO A 119 -3.91 0.32 17.90
N ILE A 120 -4.38 1.05 16.89
CA ILE A 120 -5.26 0.55 15.84
C ILE A 120 -4.47 0.39 14.55
N TYR A 121 -4.50 -0.79 13.98
CA TYR A 121 -3.87 -1.11 12.71
C TYR A 121 -4.87 -0.95 11.57
N GLN A 122 -4.39 -0.42 10.45
CA GLN A 122 -5.14 -0.35 9.21
C GLN A 122 -4.35 -1.04 8.10
N LEU A 123 -4.93 -2.07 7.48
CA LEU A 123 -4.36 -2.71 6.29
C LEU A 123 -4.95 -2.04 5.04
N TRP A 124 -4.08 -1.65 4.13
CA TRP A 124 -4.41 -1.02 2.86
C TRP A 124 -3.97 -1.91 1.69
N VAL A 125 -4.86 -2.09 0.71
CA VAL A 125 -4.62 -2.82 -0.53
C VAL A 125 -4.89 -1.86 -1.69
N ASP A 126 -3.88 -1.59 -2.51
CA ASP A 126 -3.94 -0.67 -3.66
C ASP A 126 -4.50 0.72 -3.31
N GLY A 127 -4.18 1.20 -2.10
CA GLY A 127 -4.64 2.50 -1.61
C GLY A 127 -6.06 2.52 -1.07
N LYS A 128 -6.74 1.37 -1.00
CA LYS A 128 -8.05 1.20 -0.34
C LYS A 128 -7.86 0.52 1.01
N MET A 129 -8.54 1.00 2.04
CA MET A 129 -8.51 0.37 3.36
C MET A 129 -9.30 -0.95 3.29
N ALA A 130 -8.64 -2.05 3.59
CA ALA A 130 -9.24 -3.38 3.64
C ALA A 130 -9.62 -3.78 5.07
N TYR A 131 -8.89 -3.30 6.07
CA TYR A 131 -9.14 -3.63 7.47
C TYR A 131 -8.77 -2.48 8.40
N SER A 132 -9.49 -2.36 9.52
CA SER A 132 -9.14 -1.49 10.64
C SER A 132 -9.49 -2.19 11.96
N GLY A 133 -8.52 -2.30 12.87
CA GLY A 133 -8.74 -2.90 14.19
C GLY A 133 -7.45 -3.30 14.90
N PRO A 134 -7.52 -4.03 16.02
CA PRO A 134 -6.37 -4.31 16.87
C PRO A 134 -5.55 -5.54 16.43
N LEU A 135 -6.10 -6.40 15.55
CA LEU A 135 -5.40 -7.58 15.05
C LEU A 135 -4.12 -7.22 14.30
N THR A 136 -3.16 -8.14 14.34
CA THR A 136 -1.89 -8.06 13.61
C THR A 136 -1.79 -9.08 12.47
N GLN A 137 -2.88 -9.80 12.22
CA GLN A 137 -3.02 -10.73 11.10
C GLN A 137 -4.49 -10.81 10.69
N VAL A 138 -4.74 -10.80 9.39
CA VAL A 138 -6.08 -11.00 8.81
C VAL A 138 -6.00 -11.82 7.52
N THR A 139 -7.11 -12.47 7.16
CA THR A 139 -7.28 -13.02 5.80
C THR A 139 -7.89 -11.95 4.91
N LEU A 140 -7.22 -11.62 3.81
CA LEU A 140 -7.86 -10.95 2.69
C LEU A 140 -8.63 -11.97 1.86
N ASN A 141 -9.84 -11.61 1.43
CA ASN A 141 -10.67 -12.41 0.55
C ASN A 141 -11.00 -11.60 -0.70
N ASN A 142 -11.27 -12.32 -1.80
CA ASN A 142 -11.72 -11.74 -3.06
C ASN A 142 -10.71 -10.76 -3.68
N VAL A 143 -9.42 -10.88 -3.36
CA VAL A 143 -8.38 -10.01 -3.92
C VAL A 143 -8.17 -10.33 -5.39
N ASP A 144 -8.18 -9.30 -6.23
CA ASP A 144 -7.95 -9.43 -7.66
C ASP A 144 -6.56 -10.01 -7.99
N ARG A 145 -6.49 -10.74 -9.11
CA ARG A 145 -5.22 -11.26 -9.64
C ARG A 145 -4.31 -10.12 -10.11
N GLY A 146 -3.03 -10.40 -10.19
CA GLY A 146 -2.00 -9.47 -10.66
C GLY A 146 -1.19 -8.84 -9.52
N GLU A 147 -0.47 -7.77 -9.83
CA GLU A 147 0.35 -7.04 -8.85
C GLU A 147 -0.54 -6.27 -7.88
N ARG A 148 -0.46 -6.55 -6.57
CA ARG A 148 -1.16 -5.84 -5.49
C ARG A 148 -0.17 -5.15 -4.56
N ARG A 149 -0.55 -4.01 -4.02
CA ARG A 149 0.29 -3.19 -3.12
C ARG A 149 -0.32 -3.16 -1.73
N LEU A 150 0.37 -3.75 -0.76
CA LEU A 150 -0.02 -3.84 0.63
C LEU A 150 0.71 -2.78 1.47
N GLN A 151 0.03 -2.19 2.44
CA GLN A 151 0.63 -1.29 3.42
C GLN A 151 -0.14 -1.32 4.73
N VAL A 152 0.58 -1.26 5.85
CA VAL A 152 -0.03 -1.13 7.18
C VAL A 152 0.20 0.28 7.72
N ARG A 153 -0.83 0.87 8.31
CA ARG A 153 -0.74 2.10 9.11
C ARG A 153 -1.06 1.78 10.56
N VAL A 154 -0.34 2.43 11.46
CA VAL A 154 -0.58 2.37 12.90
C VAL A 154 -1.13 3.72 13.31
N THR A 155 -2.25 3.70 14.03
CA THR A 155 -2.93 4.90 14.50
C THR A 155 -3.16 4.83 15.99
N ALA A 156 -3.16 6.00 16.66
CA ALA A 156 -3.68 6.14 18.00
C ALA A 156 -5.21 6.05 18.00
N ALA A 157 -5.81 5.95 19.19
CA ALA A 157 -7.26 5.82 19.32
C ALA A 157 -8.05 7.03 18.79
N ASP A 158 -7.42 8.20 18.71
CA ASP A 158 -7.98 9.43 18.16
C ASP A 158 -7.84 9.53 16.62
N GLY A 159 -7.22 8.53 15.99
CA GLY A 159 -6.97 8.48 14.55
C GLY A 159 -5.66 9.11 14.10
N THR A 160 -4.85 9.64 15.02
CA THR A 160 -3.50 10.17 14.70
C THR A 160 -2.63 9.05 14.16
N GLU A 161 -2.07 9.22 12.94
CA GLU A 161 -1.13 8.26 12.36
C GLU A 161 0.22 8.34 13.06
N LEU A 162 0.63 7.22 13.68
CA LEU A 162 1.87 7.09 14.42
C LEU A 162 3.01 6.53 13.57
N ALA A 163 2.69 5.57 12.68
CA ALA A 163 3.65 4.93 11.80
C ALA A 163 2.97 4.35 10.57
N ARG A 164 3.78 4.05 9.56
CA ARG A 164 3.37 3.43 8.31
C ARG A 164 4.48 2.52 7.80
N SER A 165 4.11 1.32 7.37
CA SER A 165 5.06 0.39 6.75
C SER A 165 5.48 0.85 5.36
N ASP A 166 6.60 0.31 4.90
CA ASP A 166 6.90 0.30 3.47
C ASP A 166 5.79 -0.43 2.69
N VAL A 167 5.73 -0.15 1.39
CA VAL A 167 4.76 -0.79 0.51
C VAL A 167 5.29 -2.18 0.11
N THR A 168 4.56 -3.21 0.51
CA THR A 168 4.82 -4.58 0.10
C THR A 168 4.06 -4.89 -1.20
N VAL A 169 4.78 -5.10 -2.29
CA VAL A 169 4.24 -5.51 -3.58
C VAL A 169 4.15 -7.04 -3.61
N VAL A 170 3.02 -7.59 -4.05
CA VAL A 170 2.81 -9.04 -4.24
C VAL A 170 2.16 -9.34 -5.57
N TYR A 171 2.32 -10.56 -6.07
CA TYR A 171 1.73 -11.01 -7.32
C TYR A 171 0.71 -12.12 -7.07
N VAL A 172 -0.57 -11.80 -7.17
CA VAL A 172 -1.67 -12.76 -6.94
C VAL A 172 -1.96 -13.53 -8.23
N MET A 173 -1.83 -14.84 -8.19
CA MET A 173 -2.15 -15.75 -9.29
C MET A 173 -3.44 -16.51 -9.01
N ARG A 174 -4.30 -16.61 -10.04
CA ARG A 174 -5.43 -17.53 -10.07
C ARG A 174 -5.18 -18.56 -11.16
N ALA A 175 -5.32 -19.85 -10.84
CA ALA A 175 -5.35 -20.89 -11.85
C ALA A 175 -6.64 -20.76 -12.67
N SER A 176 -6.51 -20.64 -13.98
CA SER A 176 -7.66 -20.77 -14.88
C SER A 176 -7.91 -22.25 -15.12
N VAL A 177 -9.07 -22.76 -14.73
CA VAL A 177 -9.51 -24.09 -15.15
C VAL A 177 -10.12 -23.93 -16.54
N ILE A 178 -9.28 -23.90 -17.57
CA ILE A 178 -9.74 -24.15 -18.93
C ILE A 178 -10.01 -25.65 -19.00
N ASN A 179 -11.28 -26.04 -19.14
CA ASN A 179 -11.67 -27.41 -19.43
C ASN A 179 -11.61 -27.65 -20.96
N PRO A 180 -10.61 -28.35 -21.52
CA PRO A 180 -10.73 -28.92 -22.85
C PRO A 180 -11.48 -30.26 -22.75
N ALA A 181 -12.79 -30.21 -22.54
CA ALA A 181 -13.65 -31.40 -22.60
C ALA A 181 -14.84 -31.11 -23.51
N GLY A 182 -14.65 -31.32 -24.82
CA GLY A 182 -15.76 -31.15 -25.78
C GLY A 182 -15.46 -31.41 -27.26
N ALA A 183 -14.20 -31.49 -27.70
CA ALA A 183 -13.89 -31.63 -29.13
C ALA A 183 -12.99 -32.84 -29.46
N ALA A 184 -13.30 -33.98 -28.86
CA ALA A 184 -12.89 -35.27 -29.39
C ALA A 184 -13.85 -36.30 -28.79
N GLN A 185 -14.66 -36.93 -29.64
CA GLN A 185 -15.28 -38.27 -29.53
C GLN A 185 -16.62 -38.26 -30.28
N ASN A 186 -16.56 -38.48 -31.60
CA ASN A 186 -17.18 -39.64 -32.26
C ASN A 186 -17.52 -39.34 -33.71
N GLY A 187 -16.62 -39.77 -34.59
CA GLY A 187 -17.03 -40.32 -35.87
C GLY A 187 -17.57 -41.73 -35.65
N SER A 188 -18.67 -42.04 -36.32
CA SER A 188 -19.08 -43.35 -36.80
C SER A 188 -20.03 -43.12 -37.97
#